data_AF-A0A151X8C1-F1
#
_entry.id   AF-A0A151X8C1-F1
#
_cell.length_a   1.000
_cell.length_b   1.000
_cell.length_c   1.000
_cell.angle_alpha   90.00
_cell.angle_beta   90.00
_cell.angle_gamma   90.00
#
_symmetry.space_group_name_H-M   'P 1'
#
loop_
_entity.id
_entity.type
_entity.pdbx_description
1 polymer ?
#
loop_
_entity_poly.entity_id
_entity_poly.type
_entity_poly.pdbx_seq_one_letter_code
_entity_poly.pdbx_strand_id
1 'polypeptide(L)'
;MPTFDDLSDIEKLHYLKAALVDDAANKIKIFTLDGINYAKAWELLERAYEQHLASLNALDVTVGPEMIIYILESKLPKITLEKWETSLDRDEFPTLDQLYEFLYKTAVCASKRERSRAIESGNCRGEPEIKRKRYVANKAFIVNTSRNCPLCKTKQHPLYRCDKFKQLSIPKRIEAVKNAKICYNCLRSHRDRPCKFSTCTICNKRHNTLLHLEGYKSSGKVDAMETEITKS
;
A
#
# COMPACT_ATOMS: atom_id res chain seq x y z
N MET A 1 -2.02 -13.67 18.76
CA MET A 1 -1.91 -14.07 17.33
C MET A 1 -1.05 -15.31 17.37
N PRO A 2 -1.38 -16.36 16.60
CA PRO A 2 -0.70 -17.64 16.76
C PRO A 2 0.79 -17.46 16.51
N THR A 3 1.63 -18.02 17.38
CA THR A 3 3.09 -18.08 17.13
C THR A 3 3.35 -19.11 16.04
N PHE A 4 4.55 -19.14 15.46
CA PHE A 4 4.89 -20.11 14.41
C PHE A 4 4.65 -21.58 14.85
N ASP A 5 4.70 -21.82 16.16
CA ASP A 5 4.43 -23.10 16.81
C ASP A 5 2.96 -23.54 16.74
N ASP A 6 2.03 -22.60 16.52
CA ASP A 6 0.59 -22.87 16.46
C ASP A 6 0.13 -23.31 15.04
N LEU A 7 1.02 -23.30 14.05
CA LEU A 7 0.70 -23.69 12.67
C LEU A 7 0.89 -25.20 12.45
N SER A 8 -0.07 -25.81 11.75
CA SER A 8 0.08 -27.19 11.28
C SER A 8 1.18 -27.29 10.21
N ASP A 9 1.77 -28.48 10.06
CA ASP A 9 2.84 -28.68 9.07
C ASP A 9 2.36 -28.47 7.62
N ILE A 10 1.07 -28.71 7.35
CA ILE A 10 0.45 -28.38 6.05
C ILE A 10 0.47 -26.87 5.81
N GLU A 11 0.08 -26.08 6.82
CA GLU A 11 0.09 -24.62 6.74
C GLU A 11 1.52 -24.09 6.60
N LYS A 12 2.47 -24.63 7.37
CA LYS A 12 3.90 -24.28 7.25
C LYS A 12 4.42 -24.57 5.84
N LEU A 13 4.09 -25.72 5.26
CA LEU A 13 4.49 -26.06 3.88
C LEU A 13 3.82 -25.15 2.85
N HIS A 14 2.57 -24.78 3.06
CA HIS A 14 1.88 -23.81 2.21
C HIS A 14 2.59 -22.44 2.24
N TYR A 15 2.90 -21.91 3.43
CA TYR A 15 3.63 -20.65 3.56
C TYR A 15 5.04 -20.74 2.97
N LEU A 16 5.75 -21.85 3.20
CA LEU A 16 7.08 -22.08 2.64
C LEU A 16 7.05 -22.01 1.11
N LYS A 17 6.14 -22.73 0.47
CA LYS A 17 6.00 -22.70 -0.99
C LYS A 17 5.60 -21.33 -1.54
N ALA A 18 4.77 -20.58 -0.81
CA ALA A 18 4.37 -19.25 -1.21
C ALA A 18 5.50 -18.20 -1.07
N ALA A 19 6.45 -18.44 -0.17
CA ALA A 19 7.56 -17.52 0.11
C ALA A 19 8.78 -17.73 -0.80
N LEU A 20 9.01 -18.96 -1.28
CA LEU A 20 10.16 -19.26 -2.13
C LEU A 20 9.94 -18.83 -3.58
N VAL A 21 11.04 -18.44 -4.23
CA VAL A 21 11.09 -18.08 -5.65
C VAL A 21 12.21 -18.84 -6.35
N ASP A 22 12.16 -18.88 -7.67
CA ASP A 22 13.22 -19.37 -8.55
C ASP A 22 13.75 -20.78 -8.16
N ASP A 23 15.07 -20.91 -7.98
CA ASP A 23 15.73 -22.20 -7.73
C ASP A 23 15.25 -22.87 -6.44
N ALA A 24 15.05 -22.09 -5.37
CA ALA A 24 14.55 -22.62 -4.10
C ALA A 24 13.11 -23.15 -4.24
N ALA A 25 12.24 -22.46 -4.98
CA ALA A 25 10.89 -22.93 -5.25
C ALA A 25 10.89 -24.20 -6.10
N ASN A 26 11.78 -24.31 -7.08
CA ASN A 26 11.91 -25.48 -7.93
C ASN A 26 12.34 -26.73 -7.14
N LYS A 27 13.24 -26.60 -6.16
CA LYS A 27 13.72 -27.73 -5.33
C LYS A 27 12.60 -28.42 -4.56
N ILE A 28 11.61 -27.67 -4.07
CA ILE A 28 10.51 -28.23 -3.28
C ILE A 28 9.20 -28.42 -4.06
N LYS A 29 9.20 -28.13 -5.36
CA LYS A 29 8.00 -28.22 -6.23
C LYS A 29 7.42 -29.64 -6.29
N ILE A 30 8.28 -30.65 -6.14
CA ILE A 30 7.91 -32.08 -6.19
C ILE A 30 7.08 -32.55 -4.99
N PHE A 31 7.18 -31.85 -3.86
CA PHE A 31 6.43 -32.25 -2.67
C PHE A 31 4.95 -31.90 -2.85
N THR A 32 4.04 -32.78 -2.48
CA THR A 32 2.59 -32.47 -2.40
C THR A 32 2.30 -31.69 -1.12
N LEU A 33 1.21 -30.91 -1.10
CA LEU A 33 0.80 -30.12 0.08
C LEU A 33 0.19 -31.03 1.16
N ASP A 34 1.06 -31.76 1.86
CA ASP A 34 0.69 -32.71 2.92
C ASP A 34 1.56 -32.47 4.17
N GLY A 35 1.04 -32.80 5.36
CA GLY A 35 1.69 -32.48 6.63
C GLY A 35 3.04 -33.17 6.83
N ILE A 36 3.22 -34.34 6.21
CA ILE A 36 4.44 -35.15 6.32
C ILE A 36 5.59 -34.55 5.47
N ASN A 37 5.26 -33.71 4.49
CA ASN A 37 6.23 -33.22 3.51
C ASN A 37 6.94 -31.94 3.95
N TYR A 38 6.45 -31.24 4.99
CA TYR A 38 7.09 -30.01 5.48
C TYR A 38 8.53 -30.26 5.92
N ALA A 39 8.75 -31.22 6.82
CA ALA A 39 10.07 -31.53 7.35
C ALA A 39 11.07 -31.91 6.24
N LYS A 40 10.64 -32.76 5.30
CA LYS A 40 11.47 -33.19 4.16
C LYS A 40 11.79 -32.04 3.21
N ALA A 41 10.82 -31.16 2.94
CA ALA A 41 11.02 -29.99 2.10
C ALA A 41 11.99 -28.98 2.77
N TRP A 42 11.86 -28.79 4.08
CA TRP A 42 12.75 -27.94 4.87
C TRP A 42 14.18 -28.47 4.89
N GLU A 43 14.37 -29.75 5.24
CA GLU A 43 15.68 -30.42 5.27
C GLU A 43 16.37 -30.36 3.89
N LEU A 44 15.63 -30.54 2.80
CA LEU A 44 16.19 -30.44 1.45
C LEU A 44 16.73 -29.04 1.15
N LEU A 45 16.02 -27.99 1.58
CA LEU A 45 16.46 -26.60 1.41
C LEU A 45 17.66 -26.31 2.29
N GLU A 46 17.58 -26.64 3.58
CA GLU A 46 18.66 -26.44 4.55
C GLU A 46 19.97 -27.03 4.05
N ARG A 47 19.96 -28.32 3.65
CA ARG A 47 21.13 -28.99 3.10
C ARG A 47 21.68 -28.31 1.84
N ALA A 48 20.81 -27.83 0.95
CA ALA A 48 21.26 -27.13 -0.26
C ALA A 48 21.96 -25.81 0.09
N TYR A 49 21.42 -25.06 1.04
CA TYR A 49 22.03 -23.80 1.51
C TYR A 49 23.32 -24.03 2.29
N GLU A 50 23.39 -25.06 3.14
CA GLU A 50 24.61 -25.47 3.85
C GLU A 50 25.74 -25.80 2.88
N GLN A 51 25.44 -26.49 1.77
CA GLN A 51 26.43 -26.77 0.73
C GLN A 51 26.97 -25.49 0.09
N HIS A 52 26.11 -24.49 -0.16
CA HIS A 52 26.54 -23.19 -0.67
C HIS A 52 27.40 -22.43 0.35
N LEU A 53 27.02 -22.43 1.63
CA LEU A 53 27.79 -21.82 2.70
C LEU A 53 29.15 -22.50 2.89
N ALA A 54 29.20 -23.83 2.86
CA ALA A 54 30.44 -24.60 2.94
C ALA A 54 31.37 -24.28 1.76
N SER A 55 30.81 -24.12 0.55
CA SER A 55 31.59 -23.73 -0.64
C SER A 55 32.16 -22.32 -0.52
N LEU A 56 31.40 -21.36 0.03
CA LEU A 56 31.89 -20.01 0.29
C LEU A 56 32.97 -19.99 1.38
N ASN A 57 32.76 -20.76 2.45
CA ASN A 57 33.73 -20.88 3.53
C ASN A 57 35.04 -21.53 3.06
N ALA A 58 34.98 -22.48 2.14
CA ALA A 58 36.17 -23.07 1.51
C ALA A 58 36.97 -22.04 0.68
N LEU A 59 36.34 -20.94 0.26
CA LEU A 59 36.98 -19.80 -0.40
C LEU A 59 37.37 -18.68 0.58
N ASP A 60 37.33 -18.96 1.89
CA ASP A 60 37.58 -18.00 2.98
C ASP A 60 36.58 -16.83 2.99
N VAL A 61 35.39 -17.03 2.42
CA VAL A 61 34.29 -16.06 2.42
C VAL A 61 33.30 -16.42 3.51
N THR A 62 33.27 -15.64 4.59
CA THR A 62 32.27 -15.79 5.65
C THR A 62 31.02 -14.98 5.34
N VAL A 63 29.85 -15.62 5.39
CA VAL A 63 28.56 -14.93 5.27
C VAL A 63 28.17 -14.36 6.64
N GLY A 64 28.49 -13.09 6.86
CA GLY A 64 28.11 -12.35 8.06
C GLY A 64 26.64 -11.87 8.06
N PRO A 65 26.11 -11.44 9.22
CA PRO A 65 24.77 -10.85 9.34
C PRO A 65 24.57 -9.65 8.41
N GLU A 66 25.63 -8.94 8.06
CA GLU A 66 25.63 -7.78 7.17
C GLU A 66 25.16 -8.14 5.77
N MET A 67 25.61 -9.29 5.26
CA MET A 67 25.20 -9.80 3.94
C MET A 67 23.72 -10.17 3.95
N ILE A 68 23.26 -10.79 5.04
CA ILE A 68 21.86 -11.21 5.22
C ILE A 68 20.96 -9.98 5.27
N ILE A 69 21.35 -8.95 6.03
CA ILE A 69 20.60 -7.70 6.14
C ILE A 69 20.49 -7.01 4.78
N TYR A 70 21.60 -6.89 4.05
CA TYR A 70 21.58 -6.32 2.70
C TYR A 70 20.63 -7.07 1.75
N ILE A 71 20.65 -8.41 1.79
CA ILE A 71 19.72 -9.23 1.01
C ILE A 71 18.28 -8.95 1.42
N LEU A 72 17.98 -8.87 2.72
CA LEU A 72 16.63 -8.59 3.21
C LEU A 72 16.17 -7.17 2.83
N GLU A 73 17.02 -6.17 2.94
CA GLU A 73 16.76 -4.80 2.50
C GLU A 73 16.39 -4.73 1.01
N SER A 74 17.09 -5.50 0.17
CA SER A 74 16.80 -5.59 -1.27
C SER A 74 15.41 -6.15 -1.57
N LYS A 75 14.82 -6.92 -0.64
CA LYS A 75 13.47 -7.48 -0.75
C LYS A 75 12.39 -6.58 -0.17
N LEU A 76 12.74 -5.51 0.54
CA LEU A 76 11.75 -4.59 1.09
C LEU A 76 11.15 -3.68 0.01
N PRO A 77 9.83 -3.41 0.05
CA PRO A 77 9.23 -2.37 -0.80
C PRO A 77 9.90 -1.03 -0.54
N LYS A 78 10.14 -0.22 -1.59
CA LYS A 78 10.83 1.08 -1.50
C LYS A 78 10.33 1.98 -0.36
N ILE A 79 9.01 2.05 -0.16
CA ILE A 79 8.39 2.87 0.90
C ILE A 79 8.73 2.36 2.31
N THR A 80 8.92 1.06 2.47
CA THR A 80 9.31 0.43 3.73
C THR A 80 10.81 0.59 3.95
N LEU A 81 11.62 0.46 2.90
CA LEU A 81 13.07 0.69 2.93
C LEU A 81 13.41 2.13 3.31
N GLU A 82 12.78 3.14 2.70
CA GLU A 82 12.99 4.56 3.05
C GLU A 82 12.72 4.84 4.55
N LYS A 83 11.72 4.17 5.12
CA LYS A 83 11.40 4.30 6.55
C LYS A 83 12.38 3.58 7.44
N TRP A 84 12.87 2.42 6.99
CA TRP A 84 13.92 1.66 7.65
C TRP A 84 15.20 2.49 7.71
N GLU A 85 15.68 3.00 6.57
CA GLU A 85 16.85 3.88 6.47
C GLU A 85 16.71 5.13 7.36
N THR A 86 15.51 5.71 7.44
CA THR A 86 15.26 6.88 8.32
C THR A 86 15.24 6.51 9.81
N SER A 87 15.02 5.24 10.15
CA SER A 87 15.03 4.77 11.53
C SER A 87 16.41 4.38 12.06
N LEU A 88 17.42 4.32 11.18
CA LEU A 88 18.79 3.99 11.53
C LEU A 88 19.60 5.25 11.86
N ASP A 89 20.55 5.11 12.78
CA ASP A 89 21.58 6.11 13.04
C ASP A 89 22.66 6.06 11.95
N ARG A 90 23.29 7.20 11.66
CA ARG A 90 24.15 7.38 10.48
C ARG A 90 25.45 6.58 10.50
N ASP A 91 25.92 6.15 11.67
CA ASP A 91 27.26 5.60 11.86
C ASP A 91 27.26 4.15 12.39
N GLU A 92 26.10 3.52 12.54
CA GLU A 92 25.99 2.14 13.03
C GLU A 92 25.35 1.21 11.99
N PHE A 93 26.02 0.09 11.74
CA PHE A 93 25.47 -0.95 10.88
C PHE A 93 24.36 -1.70 11.64
N PRO A 94 23.15 -1.84 11.06
CA PRO A 94 22.03 -2.44 11.76
C PRO A 94 22.25 -3.91 12.08
N THR A 95 21.58 -4.42 13.10
CA THR A 95 21.56 -5.86 13.42
C THR A 95 20.31 -6.54 12.87
N LEU A 96 20.36 -7.87 12.77
CA LEU A 96 19.21 -8.67 12.34
C LEU A 96 18.03 -8.49 13.30
N ASP A 97 18.29 -8.36 14.60
CA ASP A 97 17.26 -8.12 15.61
C ASP A 97 16.56 -6.78 15.41
N GLN A 98 17.32 -5.72 15.10
CA GLN A 98 16.76 -4.40 14.83
C GLN A 98 15.86 -4.42 13.58
N LEU A 99 16.31 -5.10 12.51
CA LEU A 99 15.53 -5.26 11.29
C LEU A 99 14.26 -6.08 11.54
N TYR A 100 14.39 -7.19 12.26
CA TYR A 100 13.25 -8.02 12.66
C TYR A 100 12.24 -7.22 13.48
N GLU A 101 12.69 -6.47 14.48
CA GLU A 101 11.82 -5.67 15.34
C GLU A 101 11.12 -4.57 14.55
N PHE A 102 11.81 -3.92 13.60
CA PHE A 102 11.21 -2.94 12.70
C PHE A 102 10.12 -3.56 11.81
N LEU A 103 10.39 -4.73 11.20
CA LEU A 103 9.43 -5.41 10.35
C LEU A 103 8.22 -5.88 11.16
N TYR A 104 8.45 -6.44 12.35
CA TYR A 104 7.40 -6.83 13.27
C TYR A 104 6.53 -5.63 13.69
N LYS A 105 7.14 -4.52 14.13
CA LYS A 105 6.42 -3.28 14.46
C LYS A 105 5.62 -2.75 13.28
N THR A 106 6.19 -2.80 12.08
CA THR A 106 5.53 -2.37 10.83
C THR A 106 4.32 -3.26 10.51
N ALA A 107 4.46 -4.58 10.61
CA ALA A 107 3.38 -5.54 10.40
C ALA A 107 2.27 -5.40 11.45
N VAL A 108 2.63 -5.24 12.73
CA VAL A 108 1.67 -5.00 13.82
C VAL A 108 0.93 -3.68 13.61
N CYS A 109 1.62 -2.61 13.22
CA CYS A 109 0.98 -1.33 12.91
C CYS A 109 0.04 -1.43 11.71
N ALA A 110 0.40 -2.21 10.68
CA ALA A 110 -0.49 -2.50 9.55
C ALA A 110 -1.73 -3.29 9.99
N SER A 111 -1.53 -4.37 10.75
CA SER A 111 -2.62 -5.22 11.28
C SER A 111 -3.51 -4.48 12.27
N LYS A 112 -2.96 -3.65 13.15
CA LYS A 112 -3.74 -2.77 14.05
C LYS A 112 -4.53 -1.76 13.25
N ARG A 113 -3.97 -1.16 12.20
CA ARG A 113 -4.70 -0.22 11.33
C ARG A 113 -5.82 -0.92 10.54
N GLU A 114 -5.62 -2.19 10.16
CA GLU A 114 -6.65 -3.06 9.59
C GLU A 114 -7.75 -3.39 10.61
N ARG A 115 -7.36 -3.78 11.83
CA ARG A 115 -8.29 -4.08 12.94
C ARG A 115 -9.03 -2.87 13.47
N SER A 116 -8.39 -1.70 13.55
CA SER A 116 -9.05 -0.43 13.89
C SER A 116 -10.09 -0.07 12.83
N ARG A 117 -9.83 -0.34 11.54
CA ARG A 117 -10.86 -0.22 10.49
C ARG A 117 -12.00 -1.24 10.64
N ALA A 118 -11.71 -2.44 11.14
CA ALA A 118 -12.72 -3.46 11.41
C ALA A 118 -13.55 -3.18 12.68
N ILE A 119 -12.93 -2.62 13.72
CA ILE A 119 -13.57 -2.24 15.00
C ILE A 119 -14.38 -0.94 14.86
N GLU A 120 -13.91 0.02 14.05
CA GLU A 120 -14.72 1.21 13.68
C GLU A 120 -15.99 0.86 12.89
N SER A 121 -16.11 -0.39 12.40
CA SER A 121 -17.34 -0.91 11.77
C SER A 121 -18.32 -1.55 12.76
N GLY A 122 -17.99 -1.59 14.07
CA GLY A 122 -18.71 -2.39 15.07
C GLY A 122 -19.40 -1.63 16.21
N ASN A 123 -19.29 -0.29 16.33
CA ASN A 123 -20.01 0.44 17.37
C ASN A 123 -20.56 1.76 16.85
N CYS A 124 -21.89 1.84 16.79
CA CYS A 124 -22.61 3.08 16.55
C CYS A 124 -22.58 3.98 17.79
N ARG A 125 -22.58 5.29 17.53
CA ARG A 125 -22.89 6.46 18.40
C ARG A 125 -21.68 7.15 19.05
N GLY A 126 -21.48 8.42 18.65
CA GLY A 126 -20.64 9.40 19.32
C GLY A 126 -19.71 10.17 18.38
N GLU A 127 -20.20 11.26 17.78
CA GLU A 127 -19.36 12.22 17.08
C GLU A 127 -18.43 13.01 18.02
N PRO A 128 -17.39 13.65 17.47
CA PRO A 128 -16.10 13.84 18.12
C PRO A 128 -15.77 15.33 18.40
N GLU A 129 -14.73 15.62 19.19
CA GLU A 129 -14.02 16.90 19.05
C GLU A 129 -12.50 16.75 18.85
N ILE A 130 -12.16 16.98 17.59
CA ILE A 130 -10.85 17.32 17.02
C ILE A 130 -10.37 18.62 17.65
N LYS A 131 -9.08 18.79 18.01
CA LYS A 131 -8.26 19.97 17.60
C LYS A 131 -6.80 19.60 17.39
N ARG A 132 -6.33 19.76 16.14
CA ARG A 132 -4.90 19.73 15.78
C ARG A 132 -4.29 21.13 15.85
N LYS A 133 -3.18 21.22 16.59
CA LYS A 133 -1.83 21.81 16.32
C LYS A 133 -1.70 23.13 15.53
N ARG A 134 -0.71 23.96 15.93
CA ARG A 134 0.44 24.40 15.08
C ARG A 134 1.45 25.30 15.80
N TYR A 135 2.74 25.13 15.51
CA TYR A 135 3.77 26.18 15.62
C TYR A 135 4.29 26.56 14.21
N VAL A 136 4.89 27.74 14.13
CA VAL A 136 4.81 28.77 13.07
C VAL A 136 6.17 29.02 12.41
N ALA A 137 6.18 29.46 11.14
CA ALA A 137 7.09 30.51 10.61
C ALA A 137 6.65 30.91 9.18
N ASN A 138 6.52 32.17 8.75
CA ASN A 138 6.54 33.51 9.36
C ASN A 138 5.48 34.40 8.64
N LYS A 139 4.78 35.28 9.39
CA LYS A 139 3.36 35.66 9.18
C LYS A 139 3.10 36.84 8.22
N ALA A 140 2.61 36.58 7.00
CA ALA A 140 1.60 37.40 6.33
C ALA A 140 0.24 36.68 6.46
N PHE A 141 -0.90 37.39 6.47
CA PHE A 141 -2.25 36.76 6.55
C PHE A 141 -2.59 36.06 5.22
N ILE A 142 -1.79 35.05 4.88
CA ILE A 142 -2.13 34.05 3.91
C ILE A 142 -3.34 33.35 4.50
N VAL A 143 -4.51 33.53 3.89
CA VAL A 143 -5.68 32.69 4.14
C VAL A 143 -5.22 31.28 3.83
N ASN A 144 -4.82 30.58 4.88
CA ASN A 144 -4.43 29.20 4.89
C ASN A 144 -5.71 28.41 4.61
N THR A 145 -6.12 28.40 3.33
CA THR A 145 -7.08 27.45 2.80
C THR A 145 -6.39 26.10 2.90
N SER A 146 -6.43 25.57 4.11
CA SER A 146 -6.02 24.22 4.43
C SER A 146 -6.61 23.32 3.34
N ARG A 147 -5.78 22.44 2.75
CA ARG A 147 -6.17 21.47 1.71
C ARG A 147 -7.09 20.41 2.31
N ASN A 148 -8.17 20.87 2.90
CA ASN A 148 -9.20 20.08 3.52
C ASN A 148 -9.93 19.37 2.40
N CYS A 149 -10.44 18.19 2.73
CA CYS A 149 -11.26 17.45 1.80
C CYS A 149 -12.38 18.37 1.27
N PRO A 150 -12.56 18.49 -0.06
CA PRO A 150 -13.58 19.36 -0.65
C PRO A 150 -15.00 19.08 -0.15
N LEU A 151 -15.29 17.84 0.27
CA LEU A 151 -16.58 17.42 0.81
C LEU A 151 -16.69 17.54 2.32
N CYS A 152 -15.63 17.19 3.06
CA CYS A 152 -15.70 17.29 4.52
C CYS A 152 -15.48 18.74 4.99
N LYS A 153 -14.73 19.55 4.24
CA LYS A 153 -14.22 20.90 4.55
C LYS A 153 -13.49 21.04 5.90
N THR A 154 -13.46 19.99 6.72
CA THR A 154 -12.96 19.97 8.10
C THR A 154 -11.69 19.14 8.29
N LYS A 155 -11.54 18.01 7.57
CA LYS A 155 -10.39 17.09 7.70
C LYS A 155 -9.49 17.14 6.47
N GLN A 156 -8.17 17.02 6.65
CA GLN A 156 -7.21 16.91 5.56
C GLN A 156 -7.02 15.46 5.14
N HIS A 157 -7.61 15.08 4.02
CA HIS A 157 -7.37 13.81 3.36
C HIS A 157 -7.72 13.92 1.86
N PRO A 158 -7.09 13.11 1.00
CA PRO A 158 -7.52 12.97 -0.38
C PRO A 158 -8.96 12.47 -0.49
N LEU A 159 -9.64 12.78 -1.59
CA LEU A 159 -11.07 12.45 -1.75
C LEU A 159 -11.32 10.94 -1.85
N TYR A 160 -10.37 10.16 -2.37
CA TYR A 160 -10.46 8.69 -2.38
C TYR A 160 -10.46 8.05 -0.97
N ARG A 161 -10.00 8.79 0.06
CA ARG A 161 -10.07 8.39 1.48
C ARG A 161 -11.23 9.05 2.23
N CYS A 162 -12.13 9.76 1.54
CA CYS A 162 -13.25 10.43 2.16
C CYS A 162 -14.45 9.48 2.28
N ASP A 163 -14.91 9.23 3.50
CA ASP A 163 -16.05 8.33 3.72
C ASP A 163 -17.37 8.94 3.23
N LYS A 164 -17.58 10.25 3.44
CA LYS A 164 -18.71 10.98 2.85
C LYS A 164 -18.76 10.83 1.32
N PHE A 165 -17.59 10.91 0.66
CA PHE A 165 -17.48 10.70 -0.78
C PHE A 165 -17.85 9.27 -1.18
N LYS A 166 -17.35 8.26 -0.46
CA LYS A 166 -17.66 6.85 -0.73
C LYS A 166 -19.13 6.51 -0.45
N GLN A 167 -19.82 7.25 0.41
CA GLN A 167 -21.24 7.05 0.68
C GLN A 167 -22.15 7.72 -0.35
N LEU A 168 -21.64 8.67 -1.13
CA LEU A 168 -22.40 9.26 -2.24
C LEU A 168 -22.64 8.23 -3.34
N SER A 169 -23.80 8.33 -3.99
CA SER A 169 -24.05 7.65 -5.25
C SER A 169 -23.03 8.10 -6.30
N ILE A 170 -22.71 7.22 -7.24
CA ILE A 170 -21.71 7.50 -8.29
C ILE A 170 -21.99 8.85 -9.02
N PRO A 171 -23.23 9.20 -9.40
CA PRO A 171 -23.52 10.52 -9.99
C PRO A 171 -23.13 11.69 -9.08
N LYS A 172 -23.46 11.61 -7.79
CA LYS A 172 -23.09 12.63 -6.79
C LYS A 172 -21.57 12.69 -6.55
N ARG A 173 -20.85 11.57 -6.70
CA ARG A 173 -19.37 11.55 -6.66
C ARG A 173 -18.77 12.30 -7.84
N ILE A 174 -19.30 12.10 -9.05
CA ILE A 174 -18.85 12.79 -10.26
C ILE A 174 -19.07 14.30 -10.12
N GLU A 175 -20.24 14.73 -9.64
CA GLU A 175 -20.53 16.13 -9.35
C GLU A 175 -19.59 16.73 -8.30
N ALA A 176 -19.32 16.00 -7.22
CA ALA A 176 -18.40 16.45 -6.19
C ALA A 176 -16.97 16.68 -6.71
N VAL A 177 -16.48 15.80 -7.59
CA VAL A 177 -15.16 15.94 -8.24
C VAL A 177 -15.14 17.13 -9.19
N LYS A 178 -16.21 17.33 -9.97
CA LYS A 178 -16.39 18.48 -10.87
C LYS A 178 -16.35 19.80 -10.10
N ASN A 179 -17.15 19.89 -9.02
CA ASN A 179 -17.27 21.09 -8.20
C ASN A 179 -15.98 21.41 -7.43
N ALA A 180 -15.25 20.37 -7.02
CA ALA A 180 -13.95 20.52 -6.36
C ALA A 180 -12.79 20.87 -7.31
N LYS A 181 -13.01 20.82 -8.63
CA LYS A 181 -11.99 21.05 -9.67
C LYS A 181 -10.71 20.23 -9.45
N ILE A 182 -10.88 18.95 -9.15
CA ILE A 182 -9.78 17.99 -8.98
C ILE A 182 -9.80 16.92 -10.05
N CYS A 183 -8.70 16.18 -10.19
CA CYS A 183 -8.58 15.16 -11.22
C CYS A 183 -9.56 13.99 -11.02
N TYR A 184 -10.29 13.62 -12.07
CA TYR A 184 -11.18 12.45 -12.11
C TYR A 184 -10.45 11.12 -11.93
N ASN A 185 -9.13 11.07 -12.19
CA ASN A 185 -8.36 9.84 -12.11
C ASN A 185 -7.74 9.61 -10.72
N CYS A 186 -6.96 10.58 -10.21
CA CYS A 186 -6.27 10.43 -8.92
C CYS A 186 -7.03 11.04 -7.73
N LEU A 187 -8.16 11.74 -7.99
CA LEU A 187 -8.98 12.41 -6.98
C LEU A 187 -8.18 13.38 -6.09
N ARG A 188 -7.17 14.03 -6.69
CA ARG A 188 -6.27 15.03 -6.10
C ARG A 188 -6.16 16.25 -7.00
N SER A 189 -5.72 17.36 -6.42
CA SER A 189 -5.35 18.55 -7.18
C SER A 189 -3.94 18.37 -7.75
N HIS A 190 -3.83 18.45 -9.07
CA HIS A 190 -2.58 18.70 -9.77
C HIS A 190 -2.89 19.70 -10.89
N ARG A 191 -2.16 20.80 -10.91
CA ARG A 191 -2.19 21.77 -12.01
C ARG A 191 -0.91 21.53 -12.82
N ASP A 192 -1.04 21.55 -14.14
CA ASP A 192 0.11 21.61 -15.08
C ASP A 192 1.00 20.35 -15.16
N ARG A 193 0.53 19.20 -14.63
CA ARG A 193 1.18 17.90 -14.82
C ARG A 193 0.18 16.84 -15.30
N PRO A 194 0.54 15.97 -16.27
CA PRO A 194 -0.33 14.88 -16.68
C PRO A 194 -0.51 13.89 -15.53
N CYS A 195 -1.74 13.41 -15.33
CA CYS A 195 -2.04 12.44 -14.28
C CYS A 195 -1.45 11.06 -14.62
N LYS A 196 -0.49 10.58 -13.81
CA LYS A 196 0.15 9.26 -13.97
C LYS A 196 -0.53 8.13 -13.18
N PHE A 197 -1.71 8.38 -12.61
CA PHE A 197 -2.45 7.37 -11.85
C PHE A 197 -3.00 6.29 -12.79
N SER A 198 -3.10 5.05 -12.30
CA SER A 198 -3.60 3.91 -13.09
C SER A 198 -5.01 4.16 -13.62
N THR A 199 -5.36 3.47 -14.71
CA THR A 199 -6.70 3.51 -15.28
C THR A 199 -7.72 2.79 -14.39
N CYS A 200 -9.01 3.04 -14.65
CA CYS A 200 -10.11 2.32 -13.99
C CYS A 200 -9.95 0.82 -14.20
N THR A 201 -10.03 0.04 -13.12
CA THR A 201 -9.88 -1.42 -13.14
C THR A 201 -11.09 -2.16 -13.73
N ILE A 202 -12.21 -1.47 -13.98
CA ILE A 202 -13.44 -2.06 -14.52
C ILE A 202 -13.50 -1.88 -16.05
N CYS A 203 -13.12 -0.71 -16.58
CA CYS A 203 -13.25 -0.41 -18.01
C CYS A 203 -11.99 0.14 -18.68
N ASN A 204 -10.84 0.16 -17.98
CA ASN A 204 -9.54 0.61 -18.49
C ASN A 204 -9.48 2.06 -19.03
N LYS A 205 -10.47 2.90 -18.74
CA LYS A 205 -10.48 4.33 -19.10
C LYS A 205 -9.81 5.19 -18.01
N ARG A 206 -9.42 6.42 -18.33
CA ARG A 206 -8.70 7.35 -17.43
C ARG A 206 -9.61 8.00 -16.38
N HIS A 207 -10.06 7.23 -15.39
CA HIS A 207 -10.78 7.72 -14.21
C HIS A 207 -10.58 6.79 -13.02
N ASN A 208 -10.90 7.28 -11.81
CA ASN A 208 -10.87 6.49 -10.60
C ASN A 208 -12.02 5.48 -10.59
N THR A 209 -11.78 4.22 -10.21
CA THR A 209 -12.83 3.18 -10.12
C THR A 209 -14.01 3.60 -9.22
N LEU A 210 -13.82 4.49 -8.24
CA LEU A 210 -14.91 5.05 -7.42
C LEU A 210 -15.91 5.93 -8.20
N LEU A 211 -15.57 6.35 -9.41
CA LEU A 211 -16.41 7.13 -10.32
C LEU A 211 -17.01 6.28 -11.45
N HIS A 212 -16.73 4.97 -11.48
CA HIS A 212 -17.21 4.10 -12.54
C HIS A 212 -18.74 3.98 -12.46
N LEU A 213 -19.45 4.34 -13.53
CA LEU A 213 -20.89 4.14 -13.68
C LEU A 213 -21.12 3.14 -14.82
N GLU A 214 -21.64 1.96 -14.47
CA GLU A 214 -21.99 0.93 -15.44
C GLU A 214 -23.11 1.45 -16.33
N GLY A 215 -22.83 1.56 -17.64
CA GLY A 215 -23.76 2.12 -18.63
C GLY A 215 -23.51 3.58 -19.07
N TYR A 216 -22.52 4.30 -18.53
CA TYR A 216 -22.21 5.65 -19.04
C TYR A 216 -21.33 5.59 -20.31
N LYS A 217 -21.99 5.55 -21.47
CA LYS A 217 -21.34 5.96 -22.73
C LYS A 217 -20.75 7.35 -22.50
N SER A 218 -19.46 7.48 -22.73
CA SER A 218 -18.72 8.73 -22.63
C SER A 218 -19.41 9.81 -23.47
N SER A 219 -20.01 10.81 -22.83
CA SER A 219 -20.31 12.08 -23.50
C SER A 219 -18.98 12.73 -23.83
N GLY A 220 -18.49 12.42 -25.03
CA GLY A 220 -17.50 13.19 -25.73
C GLY A 220 -18.15 14.41 -26.34
N LYS A 221 -17.43 15.53 -26.27
CA LYS A 221 -17.59 16.77 -27.05
C LYS A 221 -18.88 17.56 -26.82
N VAL A 222 -18.73 18.63 -26.03
CA VAL A 222 -19.41 19.89 -26.34
C VAL A 222 -18.65 20.50 -27.52
N ASP A 223 -19.13 20.24 -28.73
CA ASP A 223 -18.81 21.09 -29.88
C ASP A 223 -19.83 22.23 -29.89
N ALA A 224 -19.30 23.43 -30.08
CA ALA A 224 -20.03 24.68 -30.19
C ALA A 224 -20.97 24.68 -31.40
N MET A 225 -22.11 25.35 -31.26
CA MET A 225 -22.78 26.00 -32.39
C MET A 225 -23.49 27.25 -31.87
N GLU A 226 -22.90 28.40 -32.18
CA GLU A 226 -23.53 29.72 -32.12
C GLU A 226 -24.55 29.86 -33.26
N THR A 227 -25.68 30.50 -32.91
CA THR A 227 -26.58 31.36 -33.71
C THR A 227 -26.96 31.01 -35.16
N GLU A 228 -28.27 31.03 -35.46
CA GLU A 228 -28.83 32.06 -36.36
C GLU A 228 -30.38 32.14 -36.31
N ILE A 229 -30.85 33.36 -36.60
CA ILE A 229 -32.20 33.91 -36.55
C ILE A 229 -32.82 33.85 -37.95
N THR A 230 -34.07 33.41 -38.10
CA THR A 230 -35.07 33.87 -39.11
C THR A 230 -36.41 33.23 -38.73
N LYS A 231 -37.43 33.94 -38.22
CA LYS A 231 -38.36 34.87 -38.89
C LYS A 231 -38.91 34.32 -40.21
N SER A 232 -40.13 33.78 -40.15
CA SER A 232 -41.22 33.94 -41.12
C SER A 232 -42.52 33.55 -40.42
#